data_AF-A0A5C3KW02-F1
#
_entry.id   AF-A0A5C3KW02-F1
#
_cell.length_a   1.000
_cell.length_b   1.000
_cell.length_c   1.000
_cell.angle_alpha   90.00
_cell.angle_beta   90.00
_cell.angle_gamma   90.00
#
_symmetry.space_group_name_H-M   'P 1'
#
loop_
_entity.id
_entity.type
_entity.pdbx_description
1 polymer ?
#
loop_
_entity_poly.entity_id
_entity_poly.type
_entity_poly.pdbx_seq_one_letter_code
_entity_poly.pdbx_strand_id
1 'polypeptide(L)'
;MGSTGQNGLDNLGDVTAKVALANASLGLVFSGIQLAMVMYCVTVFAETPKSLRKGRLPYIILSIVIVAAFVVASSLNAYYLFYYLSRKRMSNGVFAKPSILSMQDHSSFVAKTTSSYVNTAYIWICDGLLLYRCRIIWRQHRWICALPLIAYLSSVALGILSLASYFSLQTQRLRDQASAASVLSSVSFNILATTLIVLKLLWEDQRLNSALSYALKTTAFSKIITLLIESALPAAFFGLIYGISILIPVPLPPPEGDGTVEQRAASVALVKTSYTLFSSFVALSPQLIILRVTTGRSWTNTRMYRGYASTFPSRPVSSTVVSDQQHESHKSVIPLPQVPMSDQRKSR
;
A
#
# COMPACT_ATOMS: atom_id res chain seq x y z
N MET A 1 24.89 45.89 2.84
CA MET A 1 24.95 44.54 2.22
C MET A 1 24.52 43.39 3.14
N GLY A 2 24.25 43.61 4.44
CA GLY A 2 23.82 42.52 5.35
C GLY A 2 22.33 42.14 5.31
N SER A 3 21.40 43.02 4.89
CA SER A 3 19.96 42.75 5.00
C SER A 3 19.39 41.85 3.90
N THR A 4 19.96 41.86 2.69
CA THR A 4 19.47 41.04 1.57
C THR A 4 19.80 39.55 1.71
N GLY A 5 20.98 39.22 2.26
CA GLY A 5 21.37 37.83 2.52
C GLY A 5 20.55 37.17 3.63
N GLN A 6 20.19 37.93 4.67
CA GLN A 6 19.42 37.43 5.81
C GLN A 6 17.96 37.14 5.43
N ASN A 7 17.33 38.02 4.65
CA ASN A 7 15.99 37.81 4.11
C ASN A 7 15.89 36.54 3.22
N GLY A 8 16.94 36.22 2.46
CA GLY A 8 16.97 35.02 1.62
C GLY A 8 17.04 33.72 2.44
N LEU A 9 17.82 33.72 3.52
CA LEU A 9 17.95 32.56 4.41
C LEU A 9 16.66 32.31 5.22
N ASP A 10 16.00 33.38 5.66
CA ASP A 10 14.72 33.28 6.37
C ASP A 10 13.61 32.74 5.46
N ASN A 11 13.57 33.18 4.20
CA ASN A 11 12.66 32.64 3.19
C ASN A 11 12.92 31.14 2.93
N LEU A 12 14.17 30.71 2.83
CA LEU A 12 14.52 29.29 2.63
C LEU A 12 14.08 28.42 3.83
N GLY A 13 14.25 28.95 5.04
CA GLY A 13 13.82 28.32 6.27
C GLY A 13 12.31 28.12 6.35
N ASP A 14 11.55 29.17 6.02
CA ASP A 14 10.08 29.12 5.97
C ASP A 14 9.58 28.12 4.93
N VAL A 15 10.14 28.13 3.71
CA VAL A 15 9.78 27.13 2.69
C VAL A 15 10.10 25.71 3.16
N THR A 16 11.25 25.49 3.79
CA THR A 16 11.63 24.19 4.33
C THR A 16 10.65 23.70 5.41
N ALA A 17 10.20 24.60 6.28
CA ALA A 17 9.22 24.30 7.31
C ALA A 17 7.85 23.96 6.70
N LYS A 18 7.37 24.76 5.75
CA LYS A 18 6.11 24.52 5.02
C LYS A 18 6.12 23.18 4.27
N VAL A 19 7.21 22.87 3.57
CA VAL A 19 7.41 21.58 2.88
C VAL A 19 7.41 20.42 3.89
N ALA A 20 8.08 20.57 5.03
CA ALA A 20 8.08 19.52 6.05
C ALA A 20 6.69 19.27 6.63
N LEU A 21 5.91 20.34 6.86
CA LEU A 21 4.53 20.27 7.32
C LEU A 21 3.63 19.58 6.29
N ALA A 22 3.71 19.99 5.02
CA ALA A 22 2.95 19.36 3.94
C ALA A 22 3.24 17.85 3.87
N ASN A 23 4.51 17.45 4.00
CA ASN A 23 4.90 16.04 3.98
C ASN A 23 4.44 15.25 5.22
N ALA A 24 4.48 15.86 6.41
CA ALA A 24 3.91 15.24 7.60
C ALA A 24 2.40 15.02 7.44
N SER A 25 1.68 16.01 6.93
CA SER A 25 0.25 15.90 6.62
C SER A 25 -0.03 14.82 5.59
N LEU A 26 0.76 14.72 4.52
CA LEU A 26 0.65 13.64 3.53
C LEU A 26 0.82 12.27 4.19
N GLY A 27 1.85 12.09 5.03
CA GLY A 27 2.05 10.83 5.78
C GLY A 27 0.86 10.45 6.66
N LEU A 28 0.21 11.42 7.31
CA LEU A 28 -1.01 11.19 8.09
C LEU A 28 -2.21 10.81 7.21
N VAL A 29 -2.38 11.44 6.04
CA VAL A 29 -3.42 11.07 5.06
C VAL A 29 -3.23 9.63 4.60
N PHE A 30 -2.01 9.25 4.21
CA PHE A 30 -1.70 7.88 3.81
C PHE A 30 -1.88 6.88 4.97
N SER A 31 -1.59 7.28 6.20
CA SER A 31 -1.86 6.48 7.39
C SER A 31 -3.36 6.21 7.55
N GLY A 32 -4.20 7.23 7.36
CA GLY A 32 -5.67 7.09 7.38
C GLY A 32 -6.19 6.15 6.29
N ILE A 33 -5.69 6.29 5.06
CA ILE A 33 -6.04 5.41 3.94
C ILE A 33 -5.67 3.95 4.26
N GLN A 34 -4.47 3.73 4.79
CA GLN A 34 -3.98 2.40 5.16
C GLN A 34 -4.82 1.78 6.30
N LEU A 35 -5.17 2.55 7.32
CA LEU A 35 -6.05 2.11 8.40
C LEU A 35 -7.44 1.70 7.86
N ALA A 36 -8.04 2.51 6.99
CA ALA A 36 -9.31 2.18 6.36
C ALA A 36 -9.24 0.89 5.55
N MET A 37 -8.17 0.68 4.77
CA MET A 37 -7.96 -0.57 4.02
C MET A 37 -7.82 -1.78 4.94
N VAL A 38 -7.04 -1.70 6.03
CA VAL A 38 -6.88 -2.81 6.98
C VAL A 38 -8.19 -3.13 7.67
N MET A 39 -8.91 -2.12 8.16
CA MET A 39 -10.20 -2.31 8.81
C MET A 39 -11.17 -3.02 7.86
N TYR A 40 -11.23 -2.60 6.60
CA TYR A 40 -12.06 -3.25 5.60
C TYR A 40 -11.61 -4.71 5.31
N CYS A 41 -10.31 -4.98 5.18
CA CYS A 41 -9.77 -6.34 5.05
C CYS A 41 -10.16 -7.24 6.23
N VAL A 42 -10.08 -6.71 7.46
CA VAL A 42 -10.44 -7.44 8.69
C VAL A 42 -11.94 -7.73 8.73
N THR A 43 -12.79 -6.76 8.38
CA THR A 43 -14.25 -6.95 8.30
C THR A 43 -14.60 -8.04 7.28
N VAL A 44 -14.05 -7.97 6.07
CA VAL A 44 -14.29 -8.98 5.02
C VAL A 44 -13.81 -10.37 5.47
N PHE A 45 -12.70 -10.45 6.19
CA PHE A 45 -12.22 -11.71 6.75
C PHE A 45 -13.14 -12.25 7.86
N ALA A 46 -13.67 -11.38 8.72
CA ALA A 46 -14.60 -11.73 9.78
C ALA A 46 -15.95 -12.21 9.23
N GLU A 47 -16.40 -11.67 8.10
CA GLU A 47 -17.62 -12.14 7.40
C GLU A 47 -17.42 -13.46 6.63
N THR A 48 -16.19 -13.76 6.21
CA THR A 48 -15.91 -14.97 5.41
C THR A 48 -16.11 -16.23 6.28
N PRO A 49 -16.79 -17.30 5.83
CA PRO A 49 -16.98 -18.52 6.63
C PRO A 49 -15.65 -19.22 6.96
N LYS A 50 -15.57 -19.90 8.12
CA LYS A 50 -14.32 -20.50 8.67
C LYS A 50 -13.60 -21.45 7.69
N SER A 51 -14.35 -22.17 6.86
CA SER A 51 -13.80 -23.07 5.84
C SER A 51 -12.97 -22.35 4.76
N LEU A 52 -13.34 -21.11 4.41
CA LEU A 52 -12.68 -20.29 3.40
C LEU A 52 -11.59 -19.36 3.96
N ARG A 53 -11.40 -19.34 5.29
CA ARG A 53 -10.36 -18.51 5.95
C ARG A 53 -8.97 -19.14 5.91
N LYS A 54 -8.86 -20.46 5.70
CA LYS A 54 -7.58 -21.19 5.74
C LYS A 54 -6.60 -20.59 4.72
N GLY A 55 -5.44 -20.13 5.21
CA GLY A 55 -4.37 -19.54 4.38
C GLY A 55 -4.41 -18.01 4.22
N ARG A 56 -5.50 -17.33 4.60
CA ARG A 56 -5.59 -15.85 4.48
C ARG A 56 -5.08 -15.11 5.72
N LEU A 57 -5.05 -15.78 6.88
CA LEU A 57 -4.64 -15.20 8.16
C LEU A 57 -3.24 -14.56 8.13
N PRO A 58 -2.19 -15.19 7.56
CA PRO A 58 -0.84 -14.58 7.54
C PRO A 58 -0.80 -13.24 6.79
N TYR A 59 -1.59 -13.11 5.71
CA TYR A 59 -1.66 -11.86 4.95
C TYR A 59 -2.29 -10.72 5.76
N ILE A 60 -3.29 -11.01 6.59
CA ILE A 60 -3.95 -10.01 7.43
C ILE A 60 -3.03 -9.58 8.57
N ILE A 61 -2.35 -10.53 9.22
CA ILE A 61 -1.37 -10.21 10.26
C ILE A 61 -0.28 -9.30 9.67
N LEU A 62 0.25 -9.66 8.50
CA LEU A 62 1.26 -8.86 7.83
C LEU A 62 0.75 -7.47 7.43
N SER A 63 -0.50 -7.38 6.97
CA SER A 63 -1.18 -6.12 6.65
C SER A 63 -1.28 -5.21 7.88
N ILE A 64 -1.64 -5.76 9.05
CA ILE A 64 -1.66 -5.02 10.33
C ILE A 64 -0.26 -4.56 10.73
N VAL A 65 0.75 -5.42 10.60
CA VAL A 65 2.15 -5.09 10.93
C VAL A 65 2.66 -3.93 10.06
N ILE A 66 2.41 -3.96 8.75
CA ILE A 66 2.80 -2.88 7.83
C ILE A 66 2.15 -1.56 8.23
N VAL A 67 0.85 -1.55 8.49
CA VAL A 67 0.13 -0.32 8.88
C VAL A 67 0.57 0.19 10.24
N ALA A 68 0.77 -0.69 11.22
CA ALA A 68 1.28 -0.29 12.52
C ALA A 68 2.67 0.38 12.40
N ALA A 69 3.58 -0.22 11.64
CA ALA A 69 4.90 0.35 11.40
C ALA A 69 4.82 1.70 10.65
N PHE A 70 3.97 1.80 9.62
CA PHE A 70 3.80 3.03 8.85
C PHE A 70 3.20 4.18 9.70
N VAL A 71 2.18 3.87 10.51
CA VAL A 71 1.54 4.83 11.41
C VAL A 71 2.52 5.31 12.48
N VAL A 72 3.31 4.40 13.07
CA VAL A 72 4.36 4.76 14.04
C VAL A 72 5.40 5.66 13.40
N ALA A 73 5.93 5.30 12.22
CA ALA A 73 6.92 6.11 11.52
C ALA A 73 6.38 7.51 11.18
N SER A 74 5.15 7.59 10.67
CA SER A 74 4.47 8.85 10.32
C SER A 74 4.20 9.72 11.55
N SER A 75 3.73 9.12 12.64
CA SER A 75 3.45 9.81 13.91
C SER A 75 4.72 10.36 14.55
N LEU A 76 5.81 9.57 14.57
CA LEU A 76 7.11 10.05 15.07
C LEU A 76 7.67 11.20 14.22
N ASN A 77 7.49 11.16 12.89
CA ASN A 77 7.91 12.25 12.02
C ASN A 77 7.07 13.52 12.23
N ALA A 78 5.75 13.38 12.45
CA ALA A 78 4.87 14.49 12.80
C ALA A 78 5.22 15.08 14.18
N TYR A 79 5.48 14.24 15.18
CA TYR A 79 5.95 14.65 16.50
C TYR A 79 7.27 15.41 16.42
N TYR A 80 8.26 14.86 15.70
CA TYR A 80 9.55 15.53 15.48
C TYR A 80 9.36 16.92 14.86
N LEU A 81 8.49 17.04 13.85
CA LEU A 81 8.20 18.32 13.22
C LEU A 81 7.52 19.30 14.19
N PHE A 82 6.49 18.86 14.90
CA PHE A 82 5.79 19.67 15.89
C PHE A 82 6.75 20.19 16.96
N TYR A 83 7.60 19.31 17.46
CA TYR A 83 8.63 19.64 18.44
C TYR A 83 9.61 20.69 17.90
N TYR A 84 10.12 20.45 16.69
CA TYR A 84 11.07 21.34 16.01
C TYR A 84 10.48 22.75 15.77
N LEU A 85 9.22 22.84 15.32
CA LEU A 85 8.54 24.12 15.08
C LEU A 85 8.21 24.86 16.39
N SER A 86 7.78 24.13 17.42
CA SER A 86 7.39 24.71 18.71
C SER A 86 8.57 25.30 19.47
N ARG A 87 9.74 24.63 19.44
CA ARG A 87 10.93 25.09 20.16
C ARG A 87 11.64 26.25 19.46
N LYS A 88 11.60 26.29 18.11
CA LYS A 88 12.21 27.39 17.33
C LYS A 88 11.46 28.72 17.44
N ARG A 89 10.13 28.70 17.61
CA ARG A 89 9.35 29.93 17.85
C ARG A 89 9.76 30.63 19.15
N MET A 90 10.39 29.92 20.09
CA MET A 90 10.87 30.45 21.37
C MET A 90 12.30 31.01 21.35
N SER A 91 13.11 30.70 20.32
CA SER A 91 14.53 31.06 20.27
C SER A 91 14.86 31.85 19.00
N ASN A 92 14.52 33.15 18.99
CA ASN A 92 15.07 34.21 18.14
C ASN A 92 15.31 33.93 16.65
N GLY A 93 14.32 33.38 15.93
CA GLY A 93 14.15 33.58 14.48
C GLY A 93 15.18 32.97 13.51
N VAL A 94 16.36 32.52 13.97
CA VAL A 94 17.39 31.99 13.08
C VAL A 94 17.09 30.53 12.72
N PHE A 95 16.90 30.26 11.44
CA PHE A 95 16.81 28.90 10.90
C PHE A 95 18.16 28.19 10.93
N ALA A 96 18.69 27.91 12.12
CA ALA A 96 19.91 27.12 12.27
C ALA A 96 19.72 25.73 11.65
N LYS A 97 20.77 25.25 10.96
CA LYS A 97 20.81 23.99 10.22
C LYS A 97 20.18 22.85 11.06
N PRO A 98 19.19 22.10 10.53
CA PRO A 98 18.44 21.09 11.28
C PRO A 98 19.31 20.02 11.94
N SER A 99 20.51 19.77 11.41
CA SER A 99 21.47 18.78 11.90
C SER A 99 22.23 19.19 13.18
N ILE A 100 22.34 20.50 13.46
CA ILE A 100 23.13 20.99 14.61
C ILE A 100 22.25 21.10 15.86
N LEU A 101 21.00 21.53 15.69
CA LEU A 101 20.03 21.61 16.79
C LEU A 101 19.50 20.24 17.22
N SER A 102 19.40 19.27 16.32
CA SER A 102 18.94 17.92 16.66
C SER A 102 19.93 17.17 17.54
N MET A 103 21.24 17.39 17.40
CA MET A 103 22.25 16.75 18.25
C MET A 103 22.29 17.27 19.68
N GLN A 104 21.78 18.47 19.92
CA GLN A 104 21.78 19.10 21.25
C GLN A 104 20.58 18.69 22.11
N ASP A 105 19.57 18.06 21.51
CA ASP A 105 18.38 17.59 22.21
C ASP A 105 18.10 16.11 21.91
N HIS A 106 18.45 15.30 22.90
CA HIS A 106 18.36 13.84 22.86
C HIS A 106 16.96 13.34 22.47
N SER A 107 15.89 14.03 22.91
CA SER A 107 14.51 13.57 22.69
C SER A 107 14.07 13.68 21.23
N SER A 108 14.39 14.78 20.57
CA SER A 108 14.04 15.03 19.16
C SER A 108 14.88 14.18 18.20
N PHE A 109 16.16 13.96 18.53
CA PHE A 109 17.05 13.09 17.77
C PHE A 109 16.57 11.64 17.79
N VAL A 110 16.22 11.12 18.98
CA VAL A 110 15.70 9.75 19.12
C VAL A 110 14.44 9.58 18.29
N ALA A 111 13.46 10.49 18.38
CA ALA A 111 12.23 10.39 17.61
C ALA A 111 12.48 10.36 16.09
N LYS A 112 13.38 11.22 15.58
CA LYS A 112 13.69 11.26 14.15
C LYS A 112 14.42 9.99 13.67
N THR A 113 15.39 9.55 14.45
CA THR A 113 16.19 8.37 14.15
C THR A 113 15.32 7.11 14.20
N THR A 114 14.51 6.94 15.24
CA THR A 114 13.53 5.83 15.34
C THR A 114 12.54 5.85 14.19
N SER A 115 12.01 7.01 13.79
CA SER A 115 11.15 7.13 12.60
C SER A 115 11.84 6.60 11.34
N SER A 116 13.09 6.99 11.09
CA SER A 116 13.87 6.49 9.94
C SER A 116 14.09 4.97 9.99
N TYR A 117 14.40 4.42 11.16
CA TYR A 117 14.56 2.97 11.33
C TYR A 117 13.27 2.19 11.05
N VAL A 118 12.16 2.62 11.66
CA VAL A 118 10.85 1.99 11.43
C VAL A 118 10.46 2.12 9.96
N ASN A 119 10.78 3.25 9.33
CA ASN A 119 10.49 3.50 7.92
C ASN A 119 11.20 2.51 6.99
N THR A 120 12.52 2.38 7.17
CA THR A 120 13.33 1.43 6.41
C THR A 120 12.91 -0.02 6.68
N ALA A 121 12.60 -0.35 7.94
CA ALA A 121 12.18 -1.71 8.32
C ALA A 121 10.88 -2.12 7.61
N TYR A 122 9.85 -1.27 7.57
CA TYR A 122 8.61 -1.64 6.87
C TYR A 122 8.80 -1.70 5.35
N ILE A 123 9.69 -0.88 4.77
CA ILE A 123 10.04 -0.98 3.34
C ILE A 123 10.61 -2.37 3.03
N TRP A 124 11.54 -2.87 3.87
CA TRP A 124 12.07 -4.22 3.73
C TRP A 124 11.00 -5.30 3.88
N ILE A 125 10.05 -5.12 4.80
CA ILE A 125 8.91 -6.04 4.95
C ILE A 125 8.05 -6.04 3.68
N CYS A 126 7.79 -4.87 3.09
CA CYS A 126 7.01 -4.73 1.86
C CYS A 126 7.73 -5.38 0.66
N ASP A 127 9.02 -5.09 0.49
CA ASP A 127 9.86 -5.69 -0.55
C ASP A 127 9.97 -7.22 -0.37
N GLY A 128 10.14 -7.68 0.87
CA GLY A 128 10.16 -9.10 1.21
C GLY A 128 8.84 -9.81 0.89
N LEU A 129 7.69 -9.15 1.05
CA LEU A 129 6.39 -9.68 0.65
C LEU A 129 6.28 -9.83 -0.88
N LEU A 130 6.81 -8.88 -1.66
CA LEU A 130 6.86 -9.00 -3.12
C LEU A 130 7.76 -10.17 -3.55
N LEU A 131 8.91 -10.35 -2.89
CA LEU A 131 9.79 -11.50 -3.11
C LEU A 131 9.09 -12.82 -2.78
N TYR A 132 8.38 -12.87 -1.65
CA TYR A 132 7.59 -14.04 -1.25
C TYR A 132 6.53 -14.40 -2.31
N ARG A 133 5.84 -13.39 -2.86
CA ARG A 133 4.87 -13.59 -3.95
C ARG A 133 5.54 -14.09 -5.21
N CYS A 134 6.68 -13.52 -5.59
CA CYS A 134 7.47 -14.01 -6.72
C CYS A 134 7.83 -15.49 -6.55
N ARG A 135 8.28 -15.89 -5.35
CA ARG A 135 8.61 -17.29 -5.03
C ARG A 135 7.41 -18.24 -5.11
N ILE A 136 6.23 -17.83 -4.65
CA ILE A 136 5.01 -18.65 -4.75
C ILE A 136 4.62 -18.85 -6.22
N ILE A 137 4.66 -17.78 -7.01
CA ILE A 137 4.22 -17.79 -8.42
C ILE A 137 5.17 -18.65 -9.27
N TRP A 138 6.46 -18.61 -8.99
CA TRP A 138 7.50 -19.37 -9.71
C TRP A 138 7.88 -20.70 -9.04
N ARG A 139 6.94 -21.37 -8.36
CA ARG A 139 7.21 -22.60 -7.58
C ARG A 139 7.98 -23.70 -8.34
N GLN A 140 7.76 -23.82 -9.65
CA GLN A 140 8.40 -24.82 -10.52
C GLN A 140 9.81 -24.42 -10.99
N HIS A 141 10.09 -23.12 -11.20
CA HIS A 141 11.39 -22.63 -11.68
C HIS A 141 12.05 -21.69 -10.68
N ARG A 142 12.46 -22.25 -9.54
CA ARG A 142 13.02 -21.47 -8.41
C ARG A 142 14.29 -20.68 -8.77
N TRP A 143 15.04 -21.13 -9.78
CA TRP A 143 16.24 -20.44 -10.27
C TRP A 143 15.96 -19.01 -10.75
N ILE A 144 14.78 -18.74 -11.32
CA ILE A 144 14.40 -17.40 -11.79
C ILE A 144 14.20 -16.42 -10.62
N CYS A 145 13.87 -16.93 -9.43
CA CYS A 145 13.76 -16.12 -8.21
C CYS A 145 15.12 -15.77 -7.57
N ALA A 146 16.22 -16.33 -8.04
CA ALA A 146 17.55 -15.98 -7.53
C ALA A 146 17.90 -14.51 -7.81
N LEU A 147 17.51 -14.00 -8.99
CA LEU A 147 17.78 -12.62 -9.38
C LEU A 147 17.04 -11.58 -8.50
N PRO A 148 15.71 -11.67 -8.27
CA PRO A 148 15.02 -10.85 -7.26
C PRO A 148 15.61 -10.97 -5.86
N LEU A 149 16.03 -12.18 -5.46
CA LEU A 149 16.60 -12.41 -4.14
C LEU A 149 17.92 -11.66 -3.96
N ILE A 150 18.81 -11.70 -4.94
CA ILE A 150 20.07 -10.95 -4.90
C ILE A 150 19.78 -9.45 -4.87
N ALA A 151 18.86 -8.96 -5.71
CA ALA A 151 18.47 -7.54 -5.72
C ALA A 151 17.88 -7.09 -4.37
N TYR A 152 17.06 -7.93 -3.73
CA TYR A 152 16.52 -7.67 -2.39
C TYR A 152 17.63 -7.61 -1.33
N LEU A 153 18.56 -8.57 -1.34
CA LEU A 153 19.69 -8.57 -0.40
C LEU A 153 20.58 -7.33 -0.59
N SER A 154 20.81 -6.91 -1.82
CA SER A 154 21.52 -5.66 -2.13
C SER A 154 20.78 -4.44 -1.57
N SER A 155 19.46 -4.37 -1.72
CA SER A 155 18.63 -3.29 -1.17
C SER A 155 18.71 -3.24 0.36
N VAL A 156 18.67 -4.39 1.03
CA VAL A 156 18.83 -4.49 2.49
C VAL A 156 20.23 -4.04 2.91
N ALA A 157 21.29 -4.53 2.26
CA ALA A 157 22.66 -4.15 2.56
C ALA A 157 22.90 -2.64 2.41
N LEU A 158 22.42 -2.04 1.33
CA LEU A 158 22.51 -0.60 1.09
C LEU A 158 21.64 0.21 2.07
N GLY A 159 20.49 -0.33 2.48
CA GLY A 159 19.65 0.28 3.52
C GLY A 159 20.32 0.29 4.89
N ILE A 160 21.02 -0.79 5.26
CA ILE A 160 21.83 -0.85 6.49
C ILE A 160 22.95 0.18 6.42
N LEU A 161 23.66 0.27 5.28
CA LEU A 161 24.71 1.28 5.08
C LEU A 161 24.17 2.70 5.23
N SER A 162 23.03 2.99 4.60
CA SER A 162 22.32 4.28 4.71
C SER A 162 21.96 4.62 6.17
N LEU A 163 21.49 3.64 6.95
CA LEU A 163 21.19 3.82 8.37
C LEU A 163 22.46 4.04 9.21
N ALA A 164 23.54 3.29 8.93
CA ALA A 164 24.82 3.44 9.62
C ALA A 164 25.43 4.83 9.38
N SER A 165 25.21 5.43 8.20
CA SER A 165 25.66 6.78 7.85
C SER A 165 25.01 7.91 8.68
N TYR A 166 23.97 7.62 9.48
CA TYR A 166 23.44 8.59 10.44
C TYR A 166 24.29 8.71 11.71
N PHE A 167 25.06 7.67 12.05
CA PHE A 167 25.89 7.60 13.26
C PHE A 167 27.36 7.84 12.98
N SER A 168 27.82 7.60 11.75
CA SER A 168 29.18 7.92 11.35
C SER A 168 29.34 9.43 11.16
N LEU A 169 30.52 9.97 11.50
CA LEU A 169 30.93 11.33 11.17
C LEU A 169 31.23 11.49 9.66
N GLN A 170 30.56 10.72 8.80
CA GLN A 170 30.73 10.79 7.36
C GLN A 170 30.18 12.10 6.79
N THR A 171 30.76 12.52 5.67
CA THR A 171 30.31 13.72 4.95
C THR A 171 28.85 13.55 4.51
N GLN A 172 28.09 14.66 4.50
CA GLN A 172 26.71 14.67 4.05
C GLN A 172 26.53 14.03 2.66
N ARG A 173 27.51 14.22 1.77
CA ARG A 173 27.53 13.62 0.43
C ARG A 173 27.50 12.08 0.46
N LEU A 174 28.26 11.45 1.36
CA LEU A 174 28.27 9.99 1.48
C LEU A 174 26.93 9.44 1.99
N ARG A 175 26.32 10.13 2.97
CA ARG A 175 24.98 9.79 3.45
C ARG A 175 23.92 9.90 2.35
N ASP A 176 23.98 10.98 1.59
CA ASP A 176 23.06 11.23 0.48
C ASP A 176 23.23 10.16 -0.63
N GLN A 177 24.47 9.78 -0.94
CA GLN A 177 24.78 8.68 -1.87
C GLN A 177 24.29 7.31 -1.37
N ALA A 178 24.51 6.98 -0.09
CA ALA A 178 24.05 5.73 0.50
C ALA A 178 22.51 5.64 0.50
N SER A 179 21.83 6.74 0.81
CA SER A 179 20.37 6.83 0.76
C SER A 179 19.84 6.67 -0.66
N ALA A 180 20.47 7.34 -1.65
CA ALA A 180 20.12 7.20 -3.05
C ALA A 180 20.29 5.75 -3.53
N ALA A 181 21.42 5.13 -3.22
CA ALA A 181 21.72 3.76 -3.60
C ALA A 181 20.71 2.77 -3.00
N SER A 182 20.35 2.95 -1.73
CA SER A 182 19.32 2.13 -1.06
C SER A 182 17.96 2.24 -1.75
N VAL A 183 17.48 3.46 -2.02
CA VAL A 183 16.18 3.66 -2.66
C VAL A 183 16.18 3.18 -4.11
N LEU A 184 17.20 3.50 -4.90
CA LEU A 184 17.30 3.05 -6.29
C LEU A 184 17.42 1.52 -6.39
N SER A 185 18.08 0.88 -5.43
CA SER A 185 18.14 -0.58 -5.34
C SER A 185 16.78 -1.20 -5.01
N SER A 186 16.04 -0.63 -4.05
CA SER A 186 14.65 -1.04 -3.74
C SER A 186 13.73 -0.84 -4.95
N VAL A 187 13.84 0.29 -5.67
CA VAL A 187 13.07 0.54 -6.89
C VAL A 187 13.39 -0.49 -7.98
N SER A 188 14.68 -0.75 -8.21
CA SER A 188 15.13 -1.74 -9.20
C SER A 188 14.60 -3.13 -8.86
N PHE A 189 14.66 -3.52 -7.59
CA PHE A 189 14.05 -4.75 -7.09
C PHE A 189 12.54 -4.79 -7.35
N ASN A 190 11.81 -3.71 -7.05
CA ASN A 190 10.36 -3.61 -7.25
C ASN A 190 9.96 -3.76 -8.73
N ILE A 191 10.67 -3.09 -9.64
CA ILE A 191 10.46 -3.20 -11.09
C ILE A 191 10.72 -4.64 -11.55
N LEU A 192 11.84 -5.22 -11.12
CA LEU A 192 12.28 -6.56 -11.51
C LEU A 192 11.30 -7.62 -11.01
N ALA A 193 10.91 -7.59 -9.74
CA ALA A 193 9.96 -8.52 -9.15
C ALA A 193 8.58 -8.40 -9.82
N THR A 194 8.09 -7.18 -10.04
CA THR A 194 6.79 -6.95 -10.70
C THR A 194 6.81 -7.45 -12.15
N THR A 195 7.88 -7.17 -12.89
CA THR A 195 8.03 -7.64 -14.28
C THR A 195 8.03 -9.17 -14.35
N LEU A 196 8.77 -9.86 -13.48
CA LEU A 196 8.78 -11.32 -13.45
C LEU A 196 7.42 -11.92 -13.07
N ILE A 197 6.69 -11.28 -12.15
CA ILE A 197 5.34 -11.70 -11.77
C ILE A 197 4.39 -11.56 -12.98
N VAL A 198 4.42 -10.41 -13.67
CA VAL A 198 3.57 -10.13 -14.82
C VAL A 198 3.88 -11.07 -15.99
N LEU A 199 5.16 -11.27 -16.32
CA LEU A 199 5.57 -12.16 -17.41
C LEU A 199 5.10 -13.59 -17.17
N LYS A 200 5.22 -14.11 -15.94
CA LYS A 200 4.72 -15.45 -15.61
C LYS A 200 3.21 -15.54 -15.79
N LEU A 201 2.50 -14.53 -15.32
CA LEU A 201 1.04 -14.50 -15.38
C LEU A 201 0.55 -14.45 -16.83
N LEU A 202 1.24 -13.70 -17.70
CA LEU A 202 0.97 -13.65 -19.14
C LEU A 202 1.27 -14.98 -19.82
N TRP A 203 2.39 -15.65 -19.49
CA TRP A 203 2.72 -16.96 -20.07
C TRP A 203 1.72 -18.05 -19.70
N GLU A 204 1.30 -18.09 -18.43
CA GLU A 204 0.26 -19.04 -18.00
C GLU A 204 -1.10 -18.72 -18.61
N ASP A 205 -1.45 -17.44 -18.78
CA ASP A 205 -2.68 -17.04 -19.47
C ASP A 205 -2.66 -17.50 -20.94
N GLN A 206 -1.55 -17.30 -21.66
CA GLN A 206 -1.38 -17.78 -23.04
C GLN A 206 -1.50 -19.31 -23.13
N ARG A 207 -0.89 -20.05 -22.20
CA ARG A 207 -0.94 -21.52 -22.16
C ARG A 207 -2.34 -22.06 -21.83
N LEU A 208 -3.11 -21.35 -21.02
CA LEU A 208 -4.48 -21.74 -20.66
C LEU A 208 -5.51 -21.32 -21.72
N ASN A 209 -5.26 -20.23 -22.44
CA ASN A 209 -6.12 -19.73 -23.50
C ASN A 209 -6.07 -20.58 -24.78
N SER A 210 -5.00 -21.35 -25.00
CA SER A 210 -4.97 -22.35 -26.08
C SER A 210 -5.89 -23.56 -25.82
N ALA A 211 -6.45 -23.71 -24.61
CA ALA A 211 -7.24 -24.88 -24.20
C ALA A 211 -8.71 -24.58 -23.79
N LEU A 212 -9.15 -23.32 -23.70
CA LEU A 212 -10.52 -22.97 -23.26
C LEU A 212 -11.11 -21.75 -23.99
N SER A 213 -12.44 -21.64 -24.05
CA SER A 213 -13.17 -20.58 -24.77
C SER A 213 -12.69 -19.15 -24.44
N TYR A 214 -12.25 -18.47 -25.49
CA TYR A 214 -11.43 -17.26 -25.54
C TYR A 214 -11.99 -15.99 -24.86
N ALA A 215 -13.31 -15.82 -24.77
CA ALA A 215 -13.92 -14.51 -24.47
C ALA A 215 -14.09 -14.17 -22.97
N LEU A 216 -14.16 -15.16 -22.08
CA LEU A 216 -14.52 -14.94 -20.66
C LEU A 216 -13.35 -14.97 -19.68
N LYS A 217 -12.21 -15.59 -20.05
CA LYS A 217 -11.03 -15.79 -19.18
C LYS A 217 -10.01 -14.65 -19.23
N THR A 218 -9.77 -14.08 -20.40
CA THR A 218 -8.78 -13.01 -20.64
C THR A 218 -9.00 -11.81 -19.73
N THR A 219 -10.26 -11.42 -19.48
CA THR A 219 -10.58 -10.24 -18.67
C THR A 219 -10.17 -10.34 -17.20
N ALA A 220 -10.11 -11.55 -16.61
CA ALA A 220 -9.77 -11.70 -15.19
C ALA A 220 -8.26 -11.56 -14.94
N PHE A 221 -7.45 -12.19 -15.78
CA PHE A 221 -5.98 -12.11 -15.71
C PHE A 221 -5.48 -10.72 -16.06
N SER A 222 -6.00 -10.09 -17.13
CA SER A 222 -5.66 -8.71 -17.47
C SER A 222 -5.96 -7.75 -16.31
N LYS A 223 -7.12 -7.90 -15.64
CA LYS A 223 -7.45 -7.06 -14.48
C LYS A 223 -6.47 -7.21 -13.31
N ILE A 224 -5.90 -8.40 -13.08
CA ILE A 224 -4.89 -8.59 -12.01
C ILE A 224 -3.56 -7.96 -12.41
N ILE A 225 -3.13 -8.17 -13.66
CA ILE A 225 -1.89 -7.62 -14.20
C ILE A 225 -1.93 -6.09 -14.15
N THR A 226 -3.02 -5.48 -14.62
CA THR A 226 -3.21 -4.03 -14.57
C THR A 226 -3.10 -3.50 -13.14
N LEU A 227 -3.74 -4.16 -12.17
CA LEU A 227 -3.64 -3.76 -10.76
C LEU A 227 -2.21 -3.85 -10.23
N LEU A 228 -1.49 -4.95 -10.50
CA LEU A 228 -0.10 -5.12 -10.06
C LEU A 228 0.77 -3.97 -10.59
N ILE A 229 0.64 -3.66 -11.88
CA ILE A 229 1.38 -2.56 -12.52
C ILE A 229 0.96 -1.21 -11.93
N GLU A 230 -0.34 -0.95 -11.82
CA GLU A 230 -0.89 0.31 -11.30
C GLU A 230 -0.49 0.56 -9.84
N SER A 231 -0.36 -0.50 -9.04
CA SER A 231 0.10 -0.41 -7.65
C SER A 231 1.62 -0.28 -7.49
N ALA A 232 2.42 -0.80 -8.43
CA ALA A 232 3.89 -0.75 -8.38
C ALA A 232 4.46 0.53 -9.04
N LEU A 233 3.77 1.08 -10.03
CA LEU A 233 4.23 2.22 -10.83
C LEU A 233 4.46 3.50 -10.01
N PRO A 234 3.55 3.93 -9.10
CA PRO A 234 3.79 5.12 -8.30
C PRO A 234 5.03 5.00 -7.40
N ALA A 235 5.23 3.83 -6.77
CA ALA A 235 6.41 3.58 -5.95
C ALA A 235 7.70 3.69 -6.79
N ALA A 236 7.75 3.02 -7.95
CA ALA A 236 8.91 3.11 -8.83
C ALA A 236 9.17 4.55 -9.32
N PHE A 237 8.12 5.25 -9.74
CA PHE A 237 8.20 6.61 -10.26
C PHE A 237 8.74 7.61 -9.21
N PHE A 238 8.13 7.66 -8.03
CA PHE A 238 8.58 8.59 -6.98
C PHE A 238 9.93 8.20 -6.38
N GLY A 239 10.24 6.90 -6.32
CA GLY A 239 11.55 6.42 -5.88
C GLY A 239 12.68 6.82 -6.85
N LEU A 240 12.44 6.76 -8.17
CA LEU A 240 13.40 7.27 -9.17
C LEU A 240 13.60 8.77 -9.03
N ILE A 241 12.52 9.55 -8.93
CA ILE A 241 12.62 11.00 -8.73
C ILE A 241 13.44 11.32 -7.49
N TYR A 242 13.17 10.65 -6.36
CA TYR A 242 13.94 10.85 -5.13
C TYR A 242 15.42 10.52 -5.31
N GLY A 243 15.72 9.31 -5.83
CA GLY A 243 17.09 8.81 -5.96
C GLY A 243 17.94 9.64 -6.93
N ILE A 244 17.35 10.17 -8.00
CA ILE A 244 18.05 11.07 -8.92
C ILE A 244 18.21 12.46 -8.30
N SER A 245 17.15 13.00 -7.70
CA SER A 245 17.14 14.37 -7.16
C SER A 245 18.16 14.58 -6.03
N ILE A 246 18.42 13.54 -5.22
CA ILE A 246 19.39 13.62 -4.14
C ILE A 246 20.85 13.54 -4.63
N LEU A 247 21.09 12.98 -5.82
CA LEU A 247 22.43 12.86 -6.41
C LEU A 247 22.85 14.11 -7.19
N ILE A 248 21.88 14.91 -7.65
CA ILE A 248 22.16 16.15 -8.37
C ILE A 248 22.63 17.22 -7.37
N PRO A 249 23.87 17.75 -7.51
CA PRO A 249 24.34 18.82 -6.65
C PRO A 249 23.57 20.09 -6.97
N VAL A 250 22.81 20.58 -5.99
CA VAL A 250 22.09 21.86 -6.11
C VAL A 250 23.01 22.98 -5.64
N PRO A 251 23.29 24.00 -6.49
CA PRO A 251 24.18 25.10 -6.13
C PRO A 251 23.69 25.81 -4.88
N LEU A 252 24.64 26.24 -4.04
CA LEU A 252 24.33 26.97 -2.82
C LEU A 252 23.90 28.40 -3.16
N PRO A 253 22.93 28.97 -2.43
CA PRO A 253 22.58 30.37 -2.60
C PRO A 253 23.72 31.29 -2.15
N PRO A 254 23.80 32.53 -2.68
CA PRO A 254 24.82 33.50 -2.29
C PRO A 254 24.73 33.82 -0.79
N PRO A 255 25.88 34.04 -0.12
CA PRO A 255 27.22 34.25 -0.69
C PRO A 255 28.05 32.96 -0.93
N GLU A 256 27.54 31.77 -0.59
CA GLU A 256 28.31 30.51 -0.65
C GLU A 256 28.39 29.90 -2.07
N GLY A 257 27.60 30.40 -3.03
CA GLY A 257 27.62 29.96 -4.42
C GLY A 257 26.73 30.79 -5.34
N ASP A 258 26.66 30.38 -6.61
CA ASP A 258 25.94 31.08 -7.69
C ASP A 258 24.46 30.68 -7.82
N GLY A 259 23.94 29.87 -6.90
CA GLY A 259 22.57 29.36 -6.95
C GLY A 259 21.53 30.38 -6.50
N THR A 260 20.25 30.17 -6.81
CA THR A 260 19.16 30.99 -6.24
C THR A 260 18.53 30.31 -5.03
N VAL A 261 18.02 31.12 -4.09
CA VAL A 261 17.23 30.62 -2.94
C VAL A 261 16.03 29.79 -3.41
N GLU A 262 15.40 30.21 -4.50
CA GLU A 262 14.25 29.52 -5.11
C GLU A 262 14.62 28.14 -5.65
N GLN A 263 15.77 28.00 -6.34
CA GLN A 263 16.25 26.70 -6.82
C GLN A 263 16.49 25.73 -5.66
N ARG A 264 17.10 26.21 -4.57
CA ARG A 264 17.35 25.39 -3.38
C ARG A 264 16.04 25.00 -2.67
N ALA A 265 15.09 25.92 -2.60
CA ALA A 265 13.78 25.67 -2.02
C ALA A 265 13.01 24.60 -2.83
N ALA A 266 13.00 24.73 -4.16
CA ALA A 266 12.38 23.77 -5.07
C ALA A 266 13.02 22.37 -4.96
N SER A 267 14.34 22.29 -4.87
CA SER A 267 15.02 20.99 -4.72
C SER A 267 14.68 20.31 -3.39
N VAL A 268 14.62 21.07 -2.29
CA VAL A 268 14.22 20.54 -0.98
C VAL A 268 12.78 20.03 -1.00
N ALA A 269 11.87 20.77 -1.65
CA ALA A 269 10.49 20.34 -1.86
C ALA A 269 10.42 19.04 -2.67
N LEU A 270 11.11 18.97 -3.80
CA LEU A 270 11.13 17.81 -4.67
C LEU A 270 11.64 16.56 -3.94
N VAL A 271 12.79 16.64 -3.25
CA VAL A 271 13.40 15.51 -2.53
C VAL A 271 12.51 15.02 -1.40
N LYS A 272 12.01 15.92 -0.53
CA LYS A 272 11.18 15.51 0.62
C LYS A 272 9.84 14.93 0.19
N THR A 273 9.21 15.53 -0.81
CA THR A 273 7.89 15.09 -1.29
C THR A 273 7.98 13.79 -2.06
N SER A 274 8.98 13.64 -2.96
CA SER A 274 9.21 12.37 -3.67
C SER A 274 9.49 11.22 -2.71
N TYR A 275 10.30 11.42 -1.66
CA TYR A 275 10.54 10.38 -0.64
C TYR A 275 9.26 9.99 0.13
N THR A 276 8.47 10.98 0.53
CA THR A 276 7.22 10.75 1.27
C THR A 276 6.22 9.97 0.42
N LEU A 277 6.10 10.31 -0.86
CA LEU A 277 5.25 9.58 -1.80
C LEU A 277 5.80 8.17 -2.07
N PHE A 278 7.10 8.02 -2.34
CA PHE A 278 7.75 6.73 -2.52
C PHE A 278 7.43 5.76 -1.36
N SER A 279 7.76 6.19 -0.14
CA SER A 279 7.58 5.38 1.07
C SER A 279 6.11 5.04 1.33
N SER A 280 5.20 5.99 1.09
CA SER A 280 3.75 5.78 1.19
C SER A 280 3.22 4.77 0.17
N PHE A 281 3.66 4.84 -1.09
CA PHE A 281 3.23 3.91 -2.13
C PHE A 281 3.84 2.51 -1.97
N VAL A 282 5.07 2.40 -1.46
CA VAL A 282 5.67 1.12 -1.08
C VAL A 282 4.83 0.42 -0.01
N ALA A 283 4.34 1.15 0.99
CA ALA A 283 3.46 0.60 2.02
C ALA A 283 2.05 0.26 1.49
N LEU A 284 1.48 1.10 0.60
CA LEU A 284 0.16 0.89 0.04
C LEU A 284 0.07 -0.29 -0.94
N SER A 285 1.11 -0.53 -1.74
CA SER A 285 1.06 -1.54 -2.81
C SER A 285 0.72 -2.95 -2.29
N PRO A 286 1.40 -3.47 -1.25
CA PRO A 286 1.00 -4.70 -0.57
C PRO A 286 -0.46 -4.72 -0.09
N GLN A 287 -0.93 -3.60 0.48
CA GLN A 287 -2.28 -3.46 1.05
C GLN A 287 -3.35 -3.55 -0.04
N LEU A 288 -3.16 -2.87 -1.18
CA LEU A 288 -4.06 -2.96 -2.33
C LEU A 288 -4.18 -4.40 -2.86
N ILE A 289 -3.07 -5.12 -2.90
CA ILE A 289 -3.06 -6.50 -3.38
C ILE A 289 -3.70 -7.43 -2.34
N ILE A 290 -3.45 -7.26 -1.05
CA ILE A 290 -4.11 -8.03 0.03
C ILE A 290 -5.61 -7.75 0.02
N LEU A 291 -6.00 -6.49 -0.12
CA LEU A 291 -7.38 -6.07 -0.22
C LEU A 291 -8.09 -6.76 -1.38
N ARG A 292 -7.46 -6.78 -2.55
CA ARG A 292 -7.99 -7.47 -3.74
C ARG A 292 -8.15 -8.98 -3.50
N VAL A 293 -7.18 -9.63 -2.86
CA VAL A 293 -7.21 -11.07 -2.56
C VAL A 293 -8.30 -11.41 -1.54
N THR A 294 -8.47 -10.57 -0.50
CA THR A 294 -9.45 -10.78 0.57
C THR A 294 -10.88 -10.50 0.11
N THR A 295 -11.09 -9.43 -0.67
CA THR A 295 -12.39 -9.05 -1.27
C THR A 295 -12.83 -9.92 -2.44
N GLY A 296 -12.04 -10.92 -2.83
CA GLY A 296 -12.23 -11.83 -3.96
C GLY A 296 -13.51 -12.69 -4.00
N ARG A 297 -14.68 -12.14 -3.67
CA ARG A 297 -16.03 -12.72 -3.88
C ARG A 297 -16.39 -12.98 -5.37
N SER A 298 -15.49 -12.72 -6.32
CA SER A 298 -15.72 -12.97 -7.76
C SER A 298 -14.86 -14.08 -8.37
N TRP A 299 -14.19 -14.93 -7.58
CA TRP A 299 -13.38 -16.01 -8.17
C TRP A 299 -14.09 -17.34 -8.35
N THR A 300 -15.25 -17.59 -7.73
CA THR A 300 -15.98 -18.86 -7.93
C THR A 300 -17.50 -18.81 -7.90
N ASN A 301 -18.15 -17.77 -7.34
CA ASN A 301 -19.57 -17.91 -6.94
C ASN A 301 -20.62 -17.29 -7.87
N THR A 302 -20.25 -16.66 -8.99
CA THR A 302 -21.26 -16.03 -9.87
C THR A 302 -21.58 -16.81 -11.14
N ARG A 303 -20.85 -17.87 -11.52
CA ARG A 303 -21.01 -18.44 -12.88
C ARG A 303 -21.08 -19.95 -13.03
N MET A 304 -20.96 -20.75 -11.96
CA MET A 304 -21.31 -22.18 -12.05
C MET A 304 -22.82 -22.43 -11.96
N TYR A 305 -23.61 -21.53 -11.35
CA TYR A 305 -25.06 -21.71 -11.21
C TYR A 305 -25.92 -21.08 -12.31
N ARG A 306 -25.35 -20.25 -13.21
CA ARG A 306 -26.12 -19.64 -14.31
C ARG A 306 -26.11 -20.47 -15.61
N GLY A 307 -25.31 -21.54 -15.68
CA GLY A 307 -25.25 -22.44 -16.85
C GLY A 307 -26.19 -23.64 -16.77
N TYR A 308 -26.71 -24.00 -15.59
CA TYR A 308 -27.50 -25.22 -15.38
C TYR A 308 -28.86 -25.01 -14.69
N ALA A 309 -29.17 -23.81 -14.21
CA ALA A 309 -30.51 -23.47 -13.72
C ALA A 309 -31.35 -22.83 -14.84
N SER A 310 -31.80 -23.69 -15.75
CA SER A 310 -33.13 -23.72 -16.38
C SER A 310 -33.86 -22.39 -16.64
N THR A 311 -34.22 -22.16 -17.90
CA THR A 311 -35.57 -22.52 -18.39
C THR A 311 -36.69 -22.45 -17.33
N PHE A 312 -36.92 -21.28 -16.75
CA PHE A 312 -38.17 -20.97 -16.07
C PHE A 312 -38.53 -19.50 -16.36
N PRO A 313 -39.70 -19.22 -16.96
CA PRO A 313 -40.13 -17.86 -17.21
C PRO A 313 -40.39 -17.18 -15.87
N SER A 314 -39.63 -16.13 -15.60
CA SER A 314 -39.80 -15.19 -14.51
C SER A 314 -41.22 -14.59 -14.52
N ARG A 315 -42.02 -14.91 -13.50
CA ARG A 315 -43.14 -14.07 -13.07
C ARG A 315 -42.68 -13.13 -11.95
N PRO A 316 -43.04 -11.84 -11.97
CA PRO A 316 -42.71 -10.90 -10.92
C PRO A 316 -43.55 -11.17 -9.67
N VAL A 317 -42.89 -11.07 -8.50
CA VAL A 317 -43.50 -11.17 -7.17
C VAL A 317 -44.44 -9.98 -6.98
N SER A 318 -45.74 -10.25 -6.94
CA SER A 318 -46.75 -9.31 -6.46
C SER A 318 -46.57 -9.13 -4.95
N SER A 319 -46.45 -7.89 -4.51
CA SER A 319 -46.47 -7.51 -3.10
C SER A 319 -47.84 -7.79 -2.49
N THR A 320 -47.97 -8.87 -1.71
CA THR A 320 -49.14 -9.08 -0.85
C THR A 320 -48.88 -8.37 0.47
N VAL A 321 -49.46 -7.17 0.59
CA VAL A 321 -49.65 -6.47 1.87
C VAL A 321 -50.61 -7.31 2.70
N VAL A 322 -50.16 -7.80 3.85
CA VAL A 322 -51.01 -8.35 4.90
C VAL A 322 -51.43 -7.18 5.78
N SER A 323 -52.73 -6.91 5.83
CA SER A 323 -53.37 -6.10 6.87
C SER A 323 -54.77 -6.66 7.08
N ASP A 324 -55.02 -7.10 8.31
CA ASP A 324 -56.29 -7.60 8.83
C ASP A 324 -57.43 -6.58 8.71
N GLN A 325 -58.64 -7.02 8.38
CA GLN A 325 -59.86 -6.69 9.15
C GLN A 325 -61.08 -7.55 8.78
N GLN A 326 -61.80 -7.95 9.83
CA GLN A 326 -63.06 -8.70 9.90
C GLN A 326 -64.22 -8.03 9.13
N HIS A 327 -65.15 -8.79 8.54
CA HIS A 327 -66.47 -9.12 9.12
C HIS A 327 -67.42 -9.81 8.10
N GLU A 328 -68.22 -10.74 8.64
CA GLU A 328 -69.57 -11.19 8.22
C GLU A 328 -69.84 -12.03 6.96
N SER A 329 -70.32 -13.25 7.25
CA SER A 329 -71.60 -13.84 6.77
C SER A 329 -71.73 -14.24 5.29
N HIS A 330 -71.68 -15.55 5.00
CA HIS A 330 -72.90 -16.30 4.65
C HIS A 330 -72.68 -17.83 4.59
N LYS A 331 -73.74 -18.54 4.99
CA LYS A 331 -73.91 -20.00 5.08
C LYS A 331 -73.98 -20.69 3.71
N SER A 332 -73.41 -21.90 3.59
CA SER A 332 -74.03 -23.09 2.93
C SER A 332 -73.08 -24.30 3.00
N VAL A 333 -73.35 -25.30 3.86
CA VAL A 333 -73.97 -26.61 3.55
C VAL A 333 -72.99 -27.68 2.99
N ILE A 334 -72.77 -28.69 3.86
CA ILE A 334 -72.21 -30.07 3.80
C ILE A 334 -72.83 -30.90 2.62
N PRO A 335 -72.23 -31.97 2.01
CA PRO A 335 -71.57 -33.10 2.68
C PRO A 335 -70.30 -33.75 2.08
N LEU A 336 -69.62 -34.46 2.99
CA LEU A 336 -68.67 -35.57 2.78
C LEU A 336 -69.31 -36.74 2.01
N PRO A 337 -68.47 -37.57 1.36
CA PRO A 337 -68.56 -39.00 1.69
C PRO A 337 -67.21 -39.71 1.84
N GLN A 338 -67.13 -40.41 2.97
CA GLN A 338 -66.62 -41.76 3.25
C GLN A 338 -65.44 -42.37 2.46
N VAL A 339 -64.45 -42.79 3.25
CA VAL A 339 -63.46 -43.85 3.01
C VAL A 339 -64.17 -45.22 2.91
N PRO A 340 -63.64 -46.20 2.15
CA PRO A 340 -63.05 -47.34 2.85
C PRO A 340 -61.73 -47.87 2.25
N MET A 341 -60.92 -48.40 3.17
CA MET A 341 -59.79 -49.30 2.94
C MET A 341 -60.18 -50.55 2.13
N SER A 342 -59.28 -51.01 1.26
CA SER A 342 -59.00 -52.42 0.95
C SER A 342 -57.92 -52.47 -0.13
N ASP A 343 -57.08 -53.47 -0.30
CA ASP A 343 -56.51 -54.51 0.54
C ASP A 343 -55.42 -55.15 -0.36
N GLN A 344 -54.55 -55.94 0.25
CA GLN A 344 -53.49 -56.74 -0.36
C GLN A 344 -53.80 -57.40 -1.72
N ARG A 345 -52.77 -57.56 -2.57
CA ARG A 345 -52.25 -58.90 -2.99
C ARG A 345 -51.19 -58.85 -4.11
N LYS A 346 -50.04 -59.45 -3.77
CA LYS A 346 -49.30 -60.54 -4.45
C LYS A 346 -48.88 -60.46 -5.92
N SER A 347 -47.64 -60.95 -6.10
CA SER A 347 -47.02 -61.62 -7.26
C SER A 347 -46.62 -60.69 -8.41
N ARG A 348 -45.43 -60.80 -9.01
CA ARG A 348 -44.43 -61.86 -9.04
C ARG A 348 -43.09 -61.25 -9.45
#